data_AF-A0AA42YAY8-F1
#
_entry.id   AF-A0AA42YAY8-F1
#
_cell.length_a   1.000
_cell.length_b   1.000
_cell.length_c   1.000
_cell.angle_alpha   90.00
_cell.angle_beta   90.00
_cell.angle_gamma   90.00
#
_symmetry.space_group_name_H-M   'P 1'
#
loop_
_entity.id
_entity.type
_entity.pdbx_description
1 polymer ?
#
loop_
_entity_poly.entity_id
_entity_poly.type
_entity_poly.pdbx_seq_one_letter_code
_entity_poly.pdbx_strand_id
1 'polypeptide(L)'
;MKNAVSGLGLAPDAAMVTFPIELFLPGSDIASVRARKREFYDGLTRWKSEFAGAAPGEKPLLSVEAASHEEALFKANNLLLTSLWGDGLPLWPATRTRVDWILKGSVLPRTHVLGKFPPRGGVTTIETCAIALAMAGGRPEYLPVLVAAVDACLDTESGFDQLQATSGGPFPAVIVNGPIRKQIRLNSGFGCLGPDPQHPAGASIGRALRLLQQNVGGALPGTGTMAIFGAMRYTNAVFGEDEDGLPPGWLPHAAERHGFASGSDSISLVFASGVTNIRRRGAKKETPEEDILNGLHRMADFMRTPNLAALAGYEKGTPGIMMIPPVVAQTMAGLGWTKPSVREFLWEHSRIPLEQMRRAGAPAWIEIDANPVTRASIDLDPWPICTKPDNIVFLVAGGSHPTHSQWLQAHSPRVTGRMITLPESFDRLLADADRDLGCGDDVCLV
;
A
#
# COMPACT_ATOMS: atom_id res chain seq x y z
N MET A 1 13.51 23.63 9.16
CA MET A 1 13.83 23.11 10.50
C MET A 1 13.10 21.78 10.65
N LYS A 2 13.76 20.68 11.05
CA LYS A 2 13.06 19.42 11.36
C LYS A 2 12.52 19.53 12.79
N ASN A 3 11.21 19.64 12.94
CA ASN A 3 10.56 19.77 14.25
C ASN A 3 9.29 18.91 14.30
N ALA A 4 8.65 18.84 15.47
CA ALA A 4 7.48 18.01 15.71
C ALA A 4 6.28 18.35 14.80
N VAL A 5 6.20 19.56 14.24
CA VAL A 5 5.09 19.98 13.38
C VAL A 5 5.37 19.83 11.89
N SER A 6 6.62 19.53 11.51
CA SER A 6 7.05 19.38 10.10
C SER A 6 6.30 18.27 9.37
N GLY A 7 5.85 17.25 10.11
CA GLY A 7 5.04 16.15 9.59
C GLY A 7 3.54 16.34 9.75
N LEU A 8 3.04 17.49 10.22
CA LEU A 8 1.62 17.71 10.54
C LEU A 8 0.93 18.74 9.63
N GLY A 9 1.65 19.29 8.64
CA GLY A 9 1.08 20.28 7.71
C GLY A 9 0.80 21.64 8.31
N LEU A 10 1.27 21.89 9.53
CA LEU A 10 1.23 23.20 10.16
C LEU A 10 2.28 24.11 9.52
N ALA A 11 2.09 25.42 9.68
CA ALA A 11 3.05 26.41 9.22
C ALA A 11 4.45 26.13 9.83
N PRO A 12 5.56 26.37 9.11
CA PRO A 12 6.90 26.06 9.63
C PRO A 12 7.24 26.77 10.94
N ASP A 13 6.64 27.94 11.17
CA ASP A 13 6.72 28.78 12.36
C ASP A 13 5.73 28.38 13.46
N ALA A 14 4.89 27.37 13.25
CA ALA A 14 3.97 26.84 14.27
C ALA A 14 4.72 26.11 15.41
N ALA A 15 5.98 25.72 15.20
CA ALA A 15 6.86 25.29 16.27
C ALA A 15 7.32 26.50 17.09
N MET A 16 6.47 26.95 18.01
CA MET A 16 6.72 28.12 18.87
C MET A 16 7.93 27.94 19.79
N VAL A 17 8.19 26.70 20.24
CA VAL A 17 9.32 26.35 21.10
C VAL A 17 9.91 25.03 20.62
N THR A 18 11.22 25.01 20.37
CA THR A 18 11.93 23.81 19.87
C THR A 18 12.97 23.32 20.86
N PHE A 19 13.09 22.00 20.96
CA PHE A 19 14.09 21.30 21.77
C PHE A 19 14.77 20.21 20.92
N PRO A 20 16.05 19.89 21.21
CA PRO A 20 16.72 18.72 20.64
C PRO A 20 16.00 17.44 21.08
N ILE A 21 15.87 16.46 20.18
CA ILE A 21 15.11 15.22 20.43
C ILE A 21 15.78 14.35 21.51
N GLU A 22 17.10 14.46 21.64
CA GLU A 22 17.96 13.80 22.63
C GLU A 22 17.47 14.06 24.05
N LEU A 23 16.84 15.23 24.27
CA LEU A 23 16.28 15.62 25.55
C LEU A 23 15.12 14.75 26.00
N PHE A 24 14.42 14.10 25.07
CA PHE A 24 13.23 13.29 25.35
C PHE A 24 13.50 11.78 25.24
N LEU A 25 14.76 11.38 25.06
CA LEU A 25 15.13 9.97 25.13
C LEU A 25 15.03 9.45 26.57
N PRO A 26 14.72 8.15 26.77
CA PRO A 26 14.64 7.57 28.11
C PRO A 26 15.91 7.83 28.93
N GLY A 27 15.75 8.38 30.14
CA GLY A 27 16.86 8.70 31.05
C GLY A 27 17.49 10.08 30.88
N SER A 28 17.04 10.90 29.92
CA SER A 28 17.54 12.27 29.72
C SER A 28 17.03 13.26 30.80
N ASP A 29 17.83 14.29 31.09
CA ASP A 29 17.43 15.40 31.96
C ASP A 29 16.54 16.40 31.21
N ILE A 30 15.29 16.51 31.67
CA ILE A 30 14.28 17.40 31.09
C ILE A 30 14.18 18.76 31.81
N ALA A 31 15.10 19.10 32.71
CA ALA A 31 15.07 20.36 33.47
C ALA A 31 15.02 21.61 32.57
N SER A 32 15.63 21.55 31.38
CA SER A 32 15.62 22.65 30.42
C SER A 32 14.22 23.00 29.90
N VAL A 33 13.30 22.02 29.83
CA VAL A 33 11.88 22.26 29.47
C VAL A 33 11.22 23.14 30.51
N ARG A 34 11.47 22.84 31.80
CA ARG A 34 10.95 23.64 32.92
C ARG A 34 11.58 25.03 32.94
N ALA A 35 12.88 25.15 32.66
CA ALA A 35 13.58 26.43 32.60
C ALA A 35 13.01 27.35 31.52
N ARG A 36 12.59 26.78 30.39
CA ARG A 36 12.04 27.51 29.23
C ARG A 36 10.51 27.61 29.22
N LYS A 37 9.82 27.28 30.32
CA LYS A 37 8.34 27.32 30.41
C LYS A 37 7.71 28.66 30.00
N ARG A 38 8.43 29.78 30.16
CA ARG A 38 7.98 31.12 29.77
C ARG A 38 7.77 31.22 28.26
N GLU A 39 8.67 30.63 27.47
CA GLU A 39 8.58 30.62 26.00
C GLU A 39 7.32 29.90 25.53
N PHE A 40 6.87 28.86 26.23
CA PHE A 40 5.59 28.20 25.95
C PHE A 40 4.40 29.12 26.23
N TYR A 41 4.40 29.84 27.34
CA TYR A 41 3.32 30.79 27.65
C TYR A 41 3.28 31.92 26.63
N ASP A 42 4.44 32.49 26.28
CA ASP A 42 4.52 33.55 25.29
C ASP A 42 4.11 33.04 23.91
N GLY A 43 4.52 31.83 23.51
CA GLY A 43 4.06 31.16 22.30
C GLY A 43 2.53 31.01 22.29
N LEU A 44 1.94 30.37 23.30
CA LEU A 44 0.51 30.10 23.35
C LEU A 44 -0.37 31.36 23.48
N THR A 45 0.15 32.46 24.02
CA THR A 45 -0.65 33.68 24.29
C THR A 45 -0.36 34.83 23.34
N ARG A 46 0.79 34.84 22.64
CA ARG A 46 1.22 35.98 21.81
C ARG A 46 1.58 35.59 20.39
N TRP A 47 1.83 34.31 20.11
CA TRP A 47 2.24 33.89 18.78
C TRP A 47 1.16 34.21 17.75
N LYS A 48 1.61 34.75 16.62
CA LYS A 48 0.86 34.85 15.38
C LYS A 48 1.78 34.32 14.29
N SER A 49 1.22 33.52 13.39
CA SER A 49 2.00 33.04 12.26
C SER A 49 2.43 34.23 11.39
N GLU A 50 3.73 34.31 11.13
CA GLU A 50 4.29 35.21 10.11
C GLU A 50 4.24 34.55 8.73
N PHE A 51 3.95 33.24 8.67
CA PHE A 51 3.71 32.52 7.44
C PHE A 51 2.38 32.96 6.81
N ALA A 52 2.46 33.92 5.89
CA ALA A 52 1.32 34.48 5.16
C ALA A 52 0.63 33.50 4.16
N GLY A 53 0.90 32.19 4.26
CA GLY A 53 0.56 31.22 3.23
C GLY A 53 1.43 31.38 1.98
N ALA A 54 1.44 30.37 1.09
CA ALA A 54 1.93 30.60 -0.25
C ALA A 54 0.90 31.48 -0.98
N ALA A 55 1.34 32.59 -1.58
CA ALA A 55 0.47 33.41 -2.42
C ALA A 55 -0.19 32.53 -3.51
N PRO A 56 -1.48 32.74 -3.84
CA PRO A 56 -2.09 32.07 -4.98
C PRO A 56 -1.35 32.51 -6.24
N GLY A 57 -0.51 31.62 -6.76
CA GLY A 57 0.34 31.89 -7.90
C GLY A 57 0.99 30.59 -8.36
N GLU A 58 1.11 30.44 -9.67
CA GLU A 58 1.79 29.30 -10.25
C GLU A 58 3.27 29.35 -9.85
N LYS A 59 3.73 28.34 -9.10
CA LYS A 59 5.16 28.28 -8.74
C LYS A 59 5.97 28.10 -10.04
N PRO A 60 7.08 28.83 -10.20
CA PRO A 60 7.90 28.71 -11.40
C PRO A 60 8.41 27.27 -11.54
N LEU A 61 8.44 26.78 -12.79
CA LEU A 61 9.06 25.50 -13.09
C LEU A 61 10.56 25.56 -12.81
N LEU A 62 11.12 24.43 -12.38
CA LEU A 62 12.56 24.26 -12.26
C LEU A 62 13.16 24.09 -13.66
N SER A 63 14.27 24.78 -13.92
CA SER A 63 15.08 24.61 -15.14
C SER A 63 16.42 23.98 -14.78
N VAL A 64 16.89 23.05 -15.60
CA VAL A 64 18.20 22.39 -15.46
C VAL A 64 18.91 22.48 -16.80
N GLU A 65 19.98 23.28 -16.86
CA GLU A 65 20.77 23.49 -18.07
C GLU A 65 21.99 22.55 -18.12
N ALA A 66 22.25 22.00 -19.30
CA ALA A 66 23.38 21.12 -19.56
C ALA A 66 23.73 21.10 -21.06
N ALA A 67 24.89 20.56 -21.42
CA ALA A 67 25.34 20.51 -22.81
C ALA A 67 24.57 19.47 -23.65
N SER A 68 23.96 18.48 -23.00
CA SER A 68 23.15 17.44 -23.65
C SER A 68 21.91 17.09 -22.82
N HIS A 69 20.94 16.43 -23.45
CA HIS A 69 19.74 15.92 -22.77
C HIS A 69 20.09 14.91 -21.67
N GLU A 70 21.04 14.01 -21.92
CA GLU A 70 21.50 13.02 -20.95
C GLU A 70 22.12 13.70 -19.72
N GLU A 71 22.98 14.70 -19.92
CA GLU A 71 23.58 15.46 -18.84
C GLU A 71 22.52 16.25 -18.05
N ALA A 72 21.53 16.83 -18.73
CA ALA A 72 20.42 17.51 -18.08
C ALA A 72 19.59 16.55 -17.22
N LEU A 73 19.30 15.34 -17.72
CA LEU A 73 18.56 14.32 -16.98
C LEU A 73 19.33 13.83 -15.75
N PHE A 74 20.64 13.63 -15.88
CA PHE A 74 21.50 13.28 -14.76
C PHE A 74 21.52 14.38 -13.69
N LYS A 75 21.73 15.64 -14.09
CA LYS A 75 21.69 16.79 -13.16
C LYS A 75 20.31 16.96 -12.51
N ALA A 76 19.23 16.74 -13.25
CA ALA A 76 17.87 16.79 -12.71
C ALA A 76 17.64 15.71 -11.64
N ASN A 77 18.10 14.47 -11.86
CA ASN A 77 18.01 13.42 -10.86
C ASN A 77 18.83 13.76 -9.59
N ASN A 78 20.04 14.31 -9.75
CA ASN A 78 20.83 14.78 -8.62
C ASN A 78 20.12 15.90 -7.83
N LEU A 79 19.50 16.86 -8.53
CA LEU A 79 18.70 17.91 -7.91
C LEU A 79 17.51 17.34 -7.13
N LEU A 80 16.79 16.38 -7.69
CA LEU A 80 15.66 15.73 -7.02
C LEU A 80 16.11 14.99 -5.76
N LEU A 81 17.27 14.33 -5.77
CA LEU A 81 17.83 13.66 -4.59
C LEU A 81 18.24 14.66 -3.51
N THR A 82 19.00 15.70 -3.87
CA THR A 82 19.44 16.72 -2.88
C THR A 82 18.28 17.54 -2.34
N SER A 83 17.18 17.66 -3.09
CA SER A 83 15.93 18.30 -2.66
C SER A 83 14.98 17.36 -1.91
N LEU A 84 15.35 16.09 -1.70
CA LEU A 84 14.54 15.05 -1.05
C LEU A 84 13.21 14.73 -1.77
N TRP A 85 13.16 14.95 -3.09
CA TRP A 85 12.03 14.64 -3.96
C TRP A 85 12.21 13.36 -4.78
N GLY A 86 13.42 12.81 -4.77
CA GLY A 86 13.76 11.51 -5.35
C GLY A 86 13.77 10.36 -4.34
N ASP A 87 13.67 9.14 -4.84
CA ASP A 87 13.63 7.88 -4.06
C ASP A 87 14.89 7.01 -4.23
N GLY A 88 15.91 7.54 -4.91
CA GLY A 88 17.17 6.83 -5.22
C GLY A 88 17.17 6.11 -6.58
N LEU A 89 16.00 5.87 -7.18
CA LEU A 89 15.87 5.33 -8.53
C LEU A 89 15.75 6.47 -9.56
N PRO A 90 16.15 6.27 -10.82
CA PRO A 90 15.98 7.29 -11.86
C PRO A 90 14.52 7.72 -12.01
N LEU A 91 14.28 9.03 -12.12
CA LEU A 91 12.98 9.64 -12.31
C LEU A 91 12.91 10.33 -13.67
N TRP A 92 11.73 10.27 -14.27
CA TRP A 92 11.40 11.09 -15.43
C TRP A 92 11.05 12.52 -14.97
N PRO A 93 11.55 13.57 -15.66
CA PRO A 93 11.11 14.93 -15.37
C PRO A 93 9.60 15.07 -15.61
N ALA A 94 8.85 15.54 -14.60
CA ALA A 94 7.44 15.85 -14.72
C ALA A 94 7.23 17.20 -15.42
N THR A 95 7.60 17.28 -16.71
CA THR A 95 7.35 18.45 -17.55
C THR A 95 5.85 18.63 -17.77
N ARG A 96 5.41 19.87 -18.09
CA ARG A 96 3.99 20.14 -18.41
C ARG A 96 3.47 19.20 -19.48
N THR A 97 4.20 19.02 -20.58
CA THR A 97 3.82 18.10 -21.66
C THR A 97 3.59 16.68 -21.16
N ARG A 98 4.46 16.15 -20.28
CA ARG A 98 4.31 14.80 -19.73
C ARG A 98 3.14 14.71 -18.77
N VAL A 99 2.96 15.70 -17.89
CA VAL A 99 1.84 15.75 -16.94
C VAL A 99 0.50 15.87 -17.69
N ASP A 100 0.42 16.74 -18.69
CA ASP A 100 -0.75 16.93 -19.55
C ASP A 100 -1.09 15.65 -20.32
N TRP A 101 -0.08 14.90 -20.75
CA TRP A 101 -0.26 13.58 -21.36
C TRP A 101 -0.85 12.58 -20.36
N ILE A 102 -0.28 12.44 -19.15
CA ILE A 102 -0.81 11.56 -18.10
C ILE A 102 -2.25 11.92 -17.71
N LEU A 103 -2.56 13.22 -17.62
CA LEU A 103 -3.88 13.74 -17.26
C LEU A 103 -5.01 13.31 -18.20
N LYS A 104 -4.70 12.86 -19.43
CA LYS A 104 -5.71 12.27 -20.34
C LYS A 104 -6.39 11.04 -19.75
N GLY A 105 -5.76 10.37 -18.77
CA GLY A 105 -6.33 9.25 -18.04
C GLY A 105 -7.33 9.62 -16.95
N SER A 106 -7.66 10.89 -16.74
CA SER A 106 -8.62 11.30 -15.70
C SER A 106 -9.97 11.73 -16.27
N VAL A 107 -11.03 11.40 -15.54
CA VAL A 107 -12.37 11.98 -15.74
C VAL A 107 -12.58 13.31 -15.00
N LEU A 108 -11.65 13.64 -14.10
CA LEU A 108 -11.74 14.79 -13.21
C LEU A 108 -10.77 15.88 -13.66
N PRO A 109 -11.10 17.17 -13.45
CA PRO A 109 -10.20 18.25 -13.80
C PRO A 109 -8.93 18.19 -12.95
N ARG A 110 -7.81 18.68 -13.50
CA ARG A 110 -6.49 18.66 -12.84
C ARG A 110 -6.49 19.26 -11.42
N THR A 111 -7.35 20.25 -11.19
CA THR A 111 -7.49 21.00 -9.93
C THR A 111 -8.40 20.31 -8.92
N HIS A 112 -9.09 19.22 -9.29
CA HIS A 112 -9.94 18.48 -8.37
C HIS A 112 -9.10 17.95 -7.20
N VAL A 113 -9.52 18.29 -5.99
CA VAL A 113 -8.85 17.92 -4.74
C VAL A 113 -9.43 16.60 -4.24
N LEU A 114 -8.57 15.59 -4.07
CA LEU A 114 -8.93 14.31 -3.45
C LEU A 114 -8.91 14.42 -1.92
N GLY A 115 -7.98 15.20 -1.36
CA GLY A 115 -7.88 15.41 0.09
C GLY A 115 -6.48 15.82 0.52
N LYS A 116 -6.23 15.73 1.83
CA LYS A 116 -4.91 16.02 2.43
C LYS A 116 -4.16 14.71 2.66
N PHE A 117 -3.06 14.49 1.95
CA PHE A 117 -2.26 13.26 2.07
C PHE A 117 -1.47 13.23 3.37
N PRO A 118 -1.75 12.30 4.29
CA PRO A 118 -1.06 12.26 5.57
C PRO A 118 0.38 11.71 5.45
N PRO A 119 1.23 11.93 6.47
CA PRO A 119 0.95 12.69 7.70
C PRO A 119 1.00 14.20 7.51
N ARG A 120 1.85 14.73 6.61
CA ARG A 120 2.03 16.19 6.43
C ARG A 120 0.79 16.89 5.88
N GLY A 121 -0.20 16.17 5.38
CA GLY A 121 -1.47 16.73 4.94
C GLY A 121 -1.34 17.64 3.70
N GLY A 122 -0.37 17.37 2.83
CA GLY A 122 -0.25 18.08 1.56
C GLY A 122 -1.52 17.91 0.72
N VAL A 123 -2.00 18.98 0.09
CA VAL A 123 -3.21 18.91 -0.74
C VAL A 123 -2.93 18.08 -1.97
N THR A 124 -3.62 16.95 -2.11
CA THR A 124 -3.53 16.07 -3.27
C THR A 124 -4.64 16.38 -4.24
N THR A 125 -4.23 16.75 -5.45
CA THR A 125 -5.10 16.90 -6.60
C THR A 125 -4.88 15.79 -7.62
N ILE A 126 -5.72 15.74 -8.65
CA ILE A 126 -5.49 14.90 -9.83
C ILE A 126 -4.14 15.23 -10.49
N GLU A 127 -3.78 16.51 -10.61
CA GLU A 127 -2.47 16.93 -11.10
C GLU A 127 -1.32 16.41 -10.23
N THR A 128 -1.51 16.37 -8.91
CA THR A 128 -0.52 15.84 -7.98
C THR A 128 -0.27 14.35 -8.23
N CYS A 129 -1.33 13.57 -8.48
CA CYS A 129 -1.24 12.17 -8.85
C CYS A 129 -0.56 11.99 -10.22
N ALA A 130 -0.92 12.83 -11.20
CA ALA A 130 -0.32 12.80 -12.53
C ALA A 130 1.17 13.15 -12.52
N ILE A 131 1.60 14.11 -11.68
CA ILE A 131 3.01 14.45 -11.48
C ILE A 131 3.77 13.23 -10.92
N ALA A 132 3.27 12.61 -9.86
CA ALA A 132 3.93 11.44 -9.27
C ALA A 132 4.02 10.26 -10.25
N LEU A 133 2.96 10.03 -11.03
CA LEU A 133 2.93 8.99 -12.05
C LEU A 133 3.86 9.30 -13.22
N ALA A 134 3.92 10.56 -13.66
CA ALA A 134 4.85 11.02 -14.69
C ALA A 134 6.30 10.78 -14.24
N MET A 135 6.63 11.12 -12.98
CA MET A 135 7.95 10.92 -12.37
C MET A 135 8.33 9.43 -12.30
N ALA A 136 7.37 8.58 -11.94
CA ALA A 136 7.54 7.13 -11.85
C ALA A 136 7.63 6.43 -13.22
N GLY A 137 7.55 7.18 -14.34
CA GLY A 137 7.58 6.61 -15.68
C GLY A 137 6.27 5.95 -16.11
N GLY A 138 5.16 6.25 -15.41
CA GLY A 138 3.84 5.73 -15.75
C GLY A 138 3.24 6.32 -17.02
N ARG A 139 2.02 5.89 -17.32
CA ARG A 139 1.26 6.20 -18.54
C ARG A 139 -0.18 6.64 -18.21
N PRO A 140 -0.90 7.31 -19.13
CA PRO A 140 -2.23 7.85 -18.85
C PRO A 140 -3.24 6.79 -18.38
N GLU A 141 -3.25 5.62 -19.01
CA GLU A 141 -4.14 4.49 -18.69
C GLU A 141 -3.92 3.92 -17.28
N TYR A 142 -2.81 4.26 -16.61
CA TYR A 142 -2.54 3.85 -15.22
C TYR A 142 -3.12 4.83 -14.19
N LEU A 143 -3.41 6.07 -14.60
CA LEU A 143 -3.86 7.13 -13.70
C LEU A 143 -5.18 6.79 -12.96
N PRO A 144 -6.22 6.19 -13.59
CA PRO A 144 -7.44 5.81 -12.90
C PRO A 144 -7.19 4.92 -11.67
N VAL A 145 -6.30 3.93 -11.79
CA VAL A 145 -5.96 3.00 -10.71
C VAL A 145 -5.23 3.75 -9.58
N LEU A 146 -4.28 4.63 -9.91
CA LEU A 146 -3.58 5.43 -8.91
C LEU A 146 -4.55 6.36 -8.16
N VAL A 147 -5.47 7.01 -8.85
CA VAL A 147 -6.48 7.89 -8.23
C VAL A 147 -7.37 7.10 -7.28
N ALA A 148 -7.87 5.92 -7.68
CA ALA A 148 -8.67 5.06 -6.81
C ALA A 148 -7.88 4.58 -5.58
N ALA A 149 -6.60 4.24 -5.74
CA ALA A 149 -5.73 3.86 -4.63
C ALA A 149 -5.46 5.01 -3.67
N VAL A 150 -5.25 6.24 -4.19
CA VAL A 150 -5.09 7.45 -3.37
C VAL A 150 -6.38 7.76 -2.61
N ASP A 151 -7.53 7.67 -3.26
CA ASP A 151 -8.84 7.86 -2.61
C ASP A 151 -9.07 6.85 -1.48
N ALA A 152 -8.70 5.58 -1.69
CA ALA A 152 -8.76 4.55 -0.65
C ALA A 152 -7.79 4.83 0.52
N CYS A 153 -6.60 5.35 0.25
CA CYS A 153 -5.65 5.78 1.30
C CYS A 153 -6.18 6.98 2.12
N LEU A 154 -6.98 7.85 1.49
CA LEU A 154 -7.55 9.03 2.15
C LEU A 154 -8.82 8.72 2.94
N ASP A 155 -9.36 7.50 2.81
CA ASP A 155 -10.44 7.02 3.66
C ASP A 155 -9.97 6.99 5.12
N THR A 156 -10.72 7.64 6.01
CA THR A 156 -10.38 7.69 7.44
C THR A 156 -10.37 6.30 8.09
N GLU A 157 -11.17 5.36 7.60
CA GLU A 157 -11.18 3.99 8.12
C GLU A 157 -9.95 3.18 7.69
N SER A 158 -9.19 3.64 6.70
CA SER A 158 -7.98 2.96 6.24
C SER A 158 -6.84 3.02 7.26
N GLY A 159 -6.87 3.99 8.19
CA GLY A 159 -5.81 4.23 9.19
C GLY A 159 -4.45 4.61 8.58
N PHE A 160 -4.45 5.10 7.35
CA PHE A 160 -3.24 5.33 6.56
C PHE A 160 -2.25 6.30 7.22
N ASP A 161 -2.74 7.31 7.93
CA ASP A 161 -1.91 8.29 8.66
C ASP A 161 -0.99 7.62 9.69
N GLN A 162 -1.55 6.75 10.53
CA GLN A 162 -0.83 6.01 11.56
C GLN A 162 0.12 4.99 10.93
N LEU A 163 -0.36 4.26 9.92
CA LEU A 163 0.42 3.23 9.23
C LEU A 163 1.59 3.84 8.45
N GLN A 164 1.45 5.06 7.95
CA GLN A 164 2.54 5.72 7.25
C GLN A 164 3.63 6.22 8.20
N ALA A 165 3.24 6.75 9.38
CA ALA A 165 4.16 7.34 10.34
C ALA A 165 4.87 6.33 11.25
N THR A 166 4.31 5.13 11.41
CA THR A 166 4.78 4.08 12.34
C THR A 166 6.21 3.57 12.09
N SER A 167 6.78 2.93 13.11
CA SER A 167 8.06 2.20 13.06
C SER A 167 7.99 0.83 12.39
N GLY A 168 6.79 0.26 12.24
CA GLY A 168 6.56 -1.08 11.69
C GLY A 168 6.70 -1.23 10.17
N GLY A 169 6.93 -0.14 9.43
CA GLY A 169 7.20 -0.20 8.00
C GLY A 169 6.12 -0.79 7.08
N PRO A 170 4.80 -0.64 7.32
CA PRO A 170 3.79 -1.19 6.43
C PRO A 170 3.80 -0.50 5.06
N PHE A 171 3.34 -1.18 4.03
CA PHE A 171 3.25 -0.70 2.66
C PHE A 171 1.87 -1.02 2.08
N PRO A 172 1.30 -0.11 1.26
CA PRO A 172 0.13 -0.40 0.45
C PRO A 172 0.30 -1.67 -0.40
N ALA A 173 -0.70 -2.53 -0.35
CA ALA A 173 -0.97 -3.61 -1.28
C ALA A 173 -2.32 -3.32 -1.93
N VAL A 174 -2.29 -2.95 -3.21
CA VAL A 174 -3.44 -2.61 -4.04
C VAL A 174 -3.77 -3.81 -4.90
N ILE A 175 -4.86 -4.48 -4.57
CA ILE A 175 -5.42 -5.59 -5.34
C ILE A 175 -6.38 -4.97 -6.35
N VAL A 176 -6.12 -5.16 -7.63
CA VAL A 176 -6.98 -4.68 -8.71
C VAL A 176 -7.86 -5.82 -9.18
N ASN A 177 -9.11 -5.53 -9.52
CA ASN A 177 -10.12 -6.44 -10.06
C ASN A 177 -10.74 -5.82 -11.32
N GLY A 178 -11.37 -6.65 -12.16
CA GLY A 178 -12.02 -6.24 -13.40
C GLY A 178 -11.12 -6.28 -14.65
N PRO A 179 -11.70 -6.00 -15.85
CA PRO A 179 -11.01 -6.01 -17.14
C PRO A 179 -9.76 -5.13 -17.19
N ILE A 180 -9.72 -4.03 -16.44
CA ILE A 180 -8.59 -3.08 -16.43
C ILE A 180 -7.27 -3.76 -16.11
N ARG A 181 -7.26 -4.82 -15.30
CA ARG A 181 -6.06 -5.60 -15.00
C ARG A 181 -5.33 -6.04 -16.27
N LYS A 182 -6.07 -6.59 -17.23
CA LYS A 182 -5.51 -7.04 -18.51
C LYS A 182 -5.24 -5.85 -19.43
N GLN A 183 -6.18 -4.91 -19.53
CA GLN A 183 -6.09 -3.75 -20.43
C GLN A 183 -4.83 -2.91 -20.18
N ILE A 184 -4.41 -2.76 -18.92
CA ILE A 184 -3.20 -1.99 -18.59
C ILE A 184 -1.95 -2.86 -18.42
N ARG A 185 -2.05 -4.17 -18.71
CA ARG A 185 -0.97 -5.15 -18.50
C ARG A 185 -0.49 -5.13 -17.04
N LEU A 186 -1.40 -5.36 -16.10
CA LEU A 186 -1.10 -5.53 -14.69
C LEU A 186 -0.90 -7.01 -14.37
N ASN A 187 0.18 -7.35 -13.67
CA ASN A 187 0.52 -8.74 -13.42
C ASN A 187 -0.42 -9.38 -12.38
N SER A 188 -0.93 -10.56 -12.70
CA SER A 188 -1.60 -11.50 -11.78
C SER A 188 -1.01 -12.91 -11.86
N GLY A 189 0.00 -13.15 -12.70
CA GLY A 189 0.54 -14.46 -13.07
C GLY A 189 1.98 -14.69 -12.59
N PHE A 190 2.84 -15.25 -13.46
CA PHE A 190 4.24 -15.54 -13.10
C PHE A 190 4.97 -14.27 -12.67
N GLY A 191 5.72 -14.35 -11.57
CA GLY A 191 6.44 -13.20 -11.03
C GLY A 191 5.55 -12.12 -10.40
N CYS A 192 4.26 -12.39 -10.12
CA CYS A 192 3.37 -11.45 -9.43
C CYS A 192 4.03 -10.87 -8.16
N LEU A 193 3.84 -9.57 -7.92
CA LEU A 193 4.54 -8.73 -6.93
C LEU A 193 6.02 -8.44 -7.23
N GLY A 194 6.57 -8.95 -8.32
CA GLY A 194 7.92 -8.69 -8.80
C GLY A 194 7.95 -7.84 -10.07
N PRO A 195 9.15 -7.50 -10.57
CA PRO A 195 9.31 -6.82 -11.84
C PRO A 195 8.91 -7.74 -12.99
N ASP A 196 8.14 -7.21 -13.93
CA ASP A 196 7.72 -7.91 -15.15
C ASP A 196 7.67 -6.92 -16.33
N PRO A 197 8.54 -7.06 -17.35
CA PRO A 197 8.51 -6.18 -18.52
C PRO A 197 7.27 -6.41 -19.39
N GLN A 198 6.61 -7.57 -19.30
CA GLN A 198 5.37 -7.85 -20.01
C GLN A 198 4.17 -7.20 -19.30
N HIS A 199 4.26 -6.99 -17.99
CA HIS A 199 3.19 -6.41 -17.17
C HIS A 199 3.68 -5.21 -16.32
N PRO A 200 4.06 -4.08 -16.95
CA PRO A 200 4.81 -3.02 -16.28
C PRO A 200 3.97 -2.12 -15.34
N ALA A 201 2.64 -2.12 -15.45
CA ALA A 201 1.79 -1.11 -14.80
C ALA A 201 1.96 -1.03 -13.27
N GLY A 202 2.04 -2.18 -12.60
CA GLY A 202 2.06 -2.26 -11.14
C GLY A 202 3.27 -1.55 -10.52
N ALA A 203 4.44 -1.69 -11.15
CA ALA A 203 5.67 -1.04 -10.69
C ALA A 203 5.57 0.48 -10.76
N SER A 204 5.05 1.03 -11.87
CA SER A 204 4.88 2.48 -12.04
C SER A 204 3.81 3.05 -11.11
N ILE A 205 2.65 2.41 -10.99
CA ILE A 205 1.55 2.87 -10.11
C ILE A 205 2.02 2.87 -8.66
N GLY A 206 2.62 1.77 -8.22
CA GLY A 206 3.04 1.61 -6.85
C GLY A 206 4.20 2.55 -6.47
N ARG A 207 5.15 2.77 -7.39
CA ARG A 207 6.21 3.79 -7.22
C ARG A 207 5.65 5.21 -7.22
N ALA A 208 4.65 5.52 -8.04
CA ALA A 208 3.96 6.81 -7.99
C ALA A 208 3.30 7.04 -6.62
N LEU A 209 2.64 6.00 -6.07
CA LEU A 209 2.08 6.06 -4.72
C LEU A 209 3.16 6.28 -3.65
N ARG A 210 4.36 5.68 -3.83
CA ARG A 210 5.52 5.94 -2.96
C ARG A 210 6.02 7.39 -3.05
N LEU A 211 6.05 7.97 -4.24
CA LEU A 211 6.41 9.37 -4.42
C LEU A 211 5.38 10.30 -3.79
N LEU A 212 4.08 9.98 -3.84
CA LEU A 212 3.04 10.74 -3.13
C LEU A 212 3.22 10.68 -1.61
N GLN A 213 3.44 9.48 -1.08
CA GLN A 213 3.80 9.24 0.32
C GLN A 213 4.95 10.12 0.80
N GLN A 214 6.04 10.20 0.02
CA GLN A 214 7.21 11.00 0.37
C GLN A 214 6.98 12.50 0.15
N ASN A 215 6.59 12.89 -1.05
CA ASN A 215 6.64 14.28 -1.52
C ASN A 215 5.40 15.08 -1.15
N VAL A 216 4.25 14.44 -0.93
CA VAL A 216 2.99 15.09 -0.52
C VAL A 216 2.74 14.82 0.95
N GLY A 217 2.79 13.55 1.35
CA GLY A 217 2.64 13.09 2.74
C GLY A 217 3.82 13.44 3.64
N GLY A 218 4.99 13.77 3.09
CA GLY A 218 6.18 14.11 3.87
C GLY A 218 6.84 12.91 4.53
N ALA A 219 6.54 11.67 4.10
CA ALA A 219 7.01 10.43 4.72
C ALA A 219 8.47 10.08 4.38
N LEU A 220 9.37 11.01 4.70
CA LEU A 220 10.81 10.79 4.66
C LEU A 220 11.25 9.97 5.90
N PRO A 221 12.15 8.98 5.74
CA PRO A 221 12.69 8.21 6.86
C PRO A 221 13.27 9.09 7.98
N GLY A 222 12.88 8.79 9.22
CA GLY A 222 13.31 9.55 10.41
C GLY A 222 12.70 10.95 10.51
N THR A 223 11.69 11.29 9.70
CA THR A 223 10.95 12.56 9.84
C THR A 223 9.45 12.36 9.71
N GLY A 224 8.93 11.94 8.56
CA GLY A 224 7.50 11.65 8.39
C GLY A 224 7.13 10.17 8.47
N THR A 225 8.11 9.27 8.41
CA THR A 225 7.95 7.85 8.74
C THR A 225 9.05 7.43 9.69
N MET A 226 8.68 6.73 10.77
CA MET A 226 9.64 6.17 11.74
C MET A 226 10.01 4.72 11.44
N ALA A 227 9.55 4.18 10.31
CA ALA A 227 9.82 2.82 9.87
C ALA A 227 11.29 2.43 10.02
N ILE A 228 11.54 1.36 10.77
CA ILE A 228 12.88 0.86 11.06
C ILE A 228 13.41 0.06 9.85
N PHE A 229 12.52 -0.60 9.11
CA PHE A 229 12.84 -1.39 7.92
C PHE A 229 11.97 -0.98 6.72
N GLY A 230 12.48 -1.22 5.51
CA GLY A 230 11.92 -0.67 4.27
C GLY A 230 11.26 -1.64 3.29
N ALA A 231 11.15 -2.94 3.62
CA ALA A 231 10.61 -4.04 2.78
C ALA A 231 10.19 -3.68 1.33
N MET A 232 8.89 -3.75 1.01
CA MET A 232 8.34 -3.45 -0.33
C MET A 232 8.08 -1.95 -0.55
N ARG A 233 8.60 -1.04 0.30
CA ARG A 233 8.24 0.39 0.26
C ARG A 233 8.81 1.16 -0.94
N TYR A 234 9.72 0.60 -1.73
CA TYR A 234 10.23 1.27 -2.95
C TYR A 234 9.14 1.42 -4.01
N THR A 235 8.32 0.40 -4.21
CA THR A 235 7.25 0.39 -5.21
C THR A 235 5.90 0.03 -4.61
N ASN A 236 5.79 -0.22 -3.31
CA ASN A 236 4.60 -0.84 -2.72
C ASN A 236 4.25 -2.16 -3.46
N ALA A 237 3.03 -2.65 -3.32
CA ALA A 237 2.52 -3.77 -4.10
C ALA A 237 1.25 -3.35 -4.86
N VAL A 238 1.23 -3.51 -6.18
CA VAL A 238 0.06 -3.25 -7.04
C VAL A 238 -0.02 -4.39 -8.05
N PHE A 239 -1.11 -5.15 -8.01
CA PHE A 239 -1.25 -6.39 -8.77
C PHE A 239 -2.73 -6.74 -9.01
N GLY A 240 -3.01 -7.60 -9.98
CA GLY A 240 -4.35 -8.12 -10.22
C GLY A 240 -4.61 -9.42 -9.46
N GLU A 241 -5.86 -9.67 -9.07
CA GLU A 241 -6.32 -11.06 -8.91
C GLU A 241 -6.32 -11.75 -10.27
N ASP A 242 -6.12 -13.06 -10.35
CA ASP A 242 -6.33 -13.86 -11.56
C ASP A 242 -7.79 -14.34 -11.63
N GLU A 243 -8.68 -13.46 -12.10
CA GLU A 243 -10.12 -13.79 -12.18
C GLU A 243 -10.42 -14.86 -13.23
N ASP A 244 -9.61 -14.98 -14.28
CA ASP A 244 -9.79 -15.99 -15.34
C ASP A 244 -9.36 -17.38 -14.87
N GLY A 245 -8.41 -17.44 -13.94
CA GLY A 245 -7.98 -18.66 -13.28
C GLY A 245 -8.87 -19.13 -12.12
N LEU A 246 -9.94 -18.39 -11.79
CA LEU A 246 -10.86 -18.75 -10.71
C LEU A 246 -11.66 -20.02 -11.04
N PRO A 247 -11.83 -20.95 -10.09
CA PRO A 247 -12.72 -22.09 -10.28
C PRO A 247 -14.20 -21.68 -10.39
N PRO A 248 -15.05 -22.49 -11.05
CA PRO A 248 -16.49 -22.26 -11.05
C PRO A 248 -17.05 -22.12 -9.63
N GLY A 249 -17.86 -21.07 -9.42
CA GLY A 249 -18.46 -20.76 -8.12
C GLY A 249 -17.57 -19.95 -7.17
N TRP A 250 -16.29 -19.77 -7.47
CA TRP A 250 -15.44 -18.83 -6.72
C TRP A 250 -15.61 -17.42 -7.28
N LEU A 251 -16.06 -16.49 -6.45
CA LEU A 251 -16.25 -15.09 -6.84
C LEU A 251 -14.92 -14.32 -6.83
N PRO A 252 -14.73 -13.32 -7.70
CA PRO A 252 -13.65 -12.35 -7.58
C PRO A 252 -13.67 -11.66 -6.22
N HIS A 253 -12.49 -11.27 -5.73
CA HIS A 253 -12.30 -10.60 -4.45
C HIS A 253 -13.17 -9.36 -4.30
N ALA A 254 -13.24 -8.50 -5.32
CA ALA A 254 -14.07 -7.30 -5.27
C ALA A 254 -15.56 -7.61 -5.07
N ALA A 255 -16.08 -8.65 -5.73
CA ALA A 255 -17.46 -9.09 -5.58
C ALA A 255 -17.71 -9.73 -4.21
N GLU A 256 -16.83 -10.61 -3.76
CA GLU A 256 -16.95 -11.30 -2.47
C GLU A 256 -16.81 -10.33 -1.27
N ARG A 257 -15.83 -9.42 -1.33
CA ARG A 257 -15.46 -8.56 -0.20
C ARG A 257 -16.29 -7.28 -0.12
N HIS A 258 -16.58 -6.66 -1.26
CA HIS A 258 -17.23 -5.34 -1.31
C HIS A 258 -18.64 -5.38 -1.91
N GLY A 259 -19.07 -6.51 -2.48
CA GLY A 259 -20.34 -6.62 -3.18
C GLY A 259 -20.36 -5.89 -4.52
N PHE A 260 -19.20 -5.55 -5.09
CA PHE A 260 -19.13 -4.95 -6.42
C PHE A 260 -19.57 -5.94 -7.50
N ALA A 261 -20.19 -5.45 -8.57
CA ALA A 261 -20.63 -6.31 -9.65
C ALA A 261 -19.42 -6.98 -10.34
N SER A 262 -19.53 -8.27 -10.65
CA SER A 262 -18.48 -8.97 -11.40
C SER A 262 -18.20 -8.27 -12.73
N GLY A 263 -16.93 -8.16 -13.12
CA GLY A 263 -16.49 -7.39 -14.28
C GLY A 263 -16.36 -5.88 -14.05
N SER A 264 -16.62 -5.39 -12.83
CA SER A 264 -16.36 -3.99 -12.49
C SER A 264 -14.89 -3.74 -12.21
N ASP A 265 -14.34 -2.67 -12.78
CA ASP A 265 -13.00 -2.20 -12.46
C ASP A 265 -12.98 -1.61 -11.05
N SER A 266 -12.15 -2.18 -10.19
CA SER A 266 -12.07 -1.78 -8.78
C SER A 266 -10.71 -2.09 -8.18
N ILE A 267 -10.45 -1.48 -7.03
CA ILE A 267 -9.30 -1.80 -6.18
C ILE A 267 -9.74 -2.16 -4.77
N SER A 268 -8.92 -2.97 -4.11
CA SER A 268 -8.93 -3.18 -2.66
C SER A 268 -7.57 -2.79 -2.10
N LEU A 269 -7.56 -1.89 -1.13
CA LEU A 269 -6.36 -1.44 -0.44
C LEU A 269 -6.19 -2.18 0.89
N VAL A 270 -4.99 -2.75 1.09
CA VAL A 270 -4.53 -3.37 2.33
C VAL A 270 -3.16 -2.83 2.68
N PHE A 271 -2.85 -2.68 3.97
CA PHE A 271 -1.49 -2.35 4.42
C PHE A 271 -0.77 -3.60 4.92
N ALA A 272 0.10 -4.16 4.07
CA ALA A 272 0.95 -5.30 4.41
C ALA A 272 2.23 -4.85 5.12
N SER A 273 2.80 -5.70 5.96
CA SER A 273 4.04 -5.45 6.72
C SER A 273 5.12 -6.49 6.46
N GLY A 274 4.78 -7.59 5.80
CA GLY A 274 5.72 -8.63 5.42
C GLY A 274 5.22 -9.44 4.24
N VAL A 275 6.13 -10.15 3.60
CA VAL A 275 5.82 -11.07 2.50
C VAL A 275 6.60 -12.36 2.73
N THR A 276 5.91 -13.49 2.77
CA THR A 276 6.53 -14.80 2.98
C THR A 276 6.13 -15.76 1.87
N ASN A 277 7.14 -16.32 1.19
CA ASN A 277 6.92 -17.41 0.24
C ASN A 277 6.78 -18.73 1.01
N ILE A 278 5.72 -19.47 0.69
CA ILE A 278 5.41 -20.73 1.35
C ILE A 278 5.51 -21.84 0.32
N ARG A 279 6.47 -22.76 0.48
CA ARG A 279 6.47 -24.02 -0.27
C ARG A 279 5.32 -24.88 0.24
N ARG A 280 4.19 -24.88 -0.48
CA ARG A 280 2.97 -25.59 -0.08
C ARG A 280 2.99 -27.06 -0.48
N ARG A 281 3.53 -27.36 -1.66
CA ARG A 281 3.40 -28.68 -2.30
C ARG A 281 4.38 -29.67 -1.69
N GLY A 282 3.93 -30.91 -1.54
CA GLY A 282 4.72 -32.06 -1.11
C GLY A 282 5.69 -32.59 -2.18
N ALA A 283 6.13 -33.84 -1.99
CA ALA A 283 7.14 -34.47 -2.85
C ALA A 283 6.54 -35.17 -4.09
N LYS A 284 5.27 -34.92 -4.42
CA LYS A 284 4.48 -35.59 -5.48
C LYS A 284 4.31 -37.09 -5.25
N LYS A 285 4.32 -37.52 -3.99
CA LYS A 285 4.03 -38.91 -3.58
C LYS A 285 2.65 -39.04 -2.92
N GLU A 286 2.10 -37.91 -2.51
CA GLU A 286 0.81 -37.74 -1.86
C GLU A 286 -0.33 -37.78 -2.88
N THR A 287 -1.51 -38.23 -2.44
CA THR A 287 -2.77 -38.02 -3.18
C THR A 287 -3.09 -36.52 -3.28
N PRO A 288 -3.90 -36.07 -4.25
CA PRO A 288 -4.32 -34.67 -4.34
C PRO A 288 -4.95 -34.14 -3.04
N GLU A 289 -5.75 -34.94 -2.36
CA GLU A 289 -6.39 -34.64 -1.07
C GLU A 289 -5.34 -34.40 0.03
N GLU A 290 -4.37 -35.30 0.14
CA GLU A 290 -3.26 -35.17 1.09
C GLU A 290 -2.37 -33.96 0.78
N ASP A 291 -2.05 -33.69 -0.50
CA ASP A 291 -1.25 -32.52 -0.90
C ASP A 291 -1.94 -31.20 -0.54
N ILE A 292 -3.26 -31.10 -0.80
CA ILE A 292 -4.05 -29.92 -0.45
C ILE A 292 -4.14 -29.74 1.06
N LEU A 293 -4.44 -30.80 1.82
CA LEU A 293 -4.56 -30.73 3.27
C LEU A 293 -3.22 -30.37 3.93
N ASN A 294 -2.14 -31.04 3.52
CA ASN A 294 -0.79 -30.72 4.01
C ASN A 294 -0.38 -29.29 3.63
N GLY A 295 -0.72 -28.83 2.43
CA GLY A 295 -0.48 -27.46 1.98
C GLY A 295 -1.26 -26.42 2.82
N LEU A 296 -2.52 -26.71 3.16
CA LEU A 296 -3.35 -25.86 4.03
C LEU A 296 -2.76 -25.76 5.43
N HIS A 297 -2.33 -26.88 6.03
CA HIS A 297 -1.63 -26.86 7.32
C HIS A 297 -0.34 -26.02 7.27
N ARG A 298 0.50 -26.20 6.25
CA ARG A 298 1.71 -25.37 6.07
C ARG A 298 1.37 -23.88 5.98
N MET A 299 0.34 -23.50 5.20
CA MET A 299 -0.10 -22.12 5.12
C MET A 299 -0.56 -21.57 6.48
N ALA A 300 -1.36 -22.33 7.22
CA ALA A 300 -1.82 -21.96 8.55
C ALA A 300 -0.67 -21.83 9.56
N ASP A 301 0.33 -22.71 9.51
CA ASP A 301 1.52 -22.65 10.37
C ASP A 301 2.34 -21.37 10.16
N PHE A 302 2.49 -20.92 8.91
CA PHE A 302 3.13 -19.63 8.60
C PHE A 302 2.32 -18.44 9.12
N MET A 303 0.99 -18.53 9.11
CA MET A 303 0.09 -17.51 9.67
C MET A 303 0.12 -17.45 11.20
N ARG A 304 0.44 -18.56 11.88
CA ARG A 304 0.44 -18.74 13.35
C ARG A 304 1.58 -18.02 14.08
N THR A 305 2.33 -17.13 13.42
CA THR A 305 3.42 -16.40 14.08
C THR A 305 2.85 -15.36 15.06
N PRO A 306 3.22 -15.37 16.36
CA PRO A 306 2.78 -14.36 17.34
C PRO A 306 3.34 -12.98 17.00
N ASN A 307 2.71 -12.28 16.06
CA ASN A 307 3.09 -10.94 15.63
C ASN A 307 2.01 -9.94 16.07
N LEU A 308 2.37 -9.11 17.05
CA LEU A 308 1.46 -8.19 17.74
C LEU A 308 1.14 -6.93 16.95
N ALA A 309 1.83 -6.71 15.84
CA ALA A 309 1.42 -5.64 14.95
C ALA A 309 0.05 -5.94 14.28
N ALA A 310 -0.43 -7.20 14.31
CA ALA A 310 -1.73 -7.62 13.76
C ALA A 310 -2.96 -7.09 14.51
N LEU A 311 -2.79 -6.49 15.69
CA LEU A 311 -3.91 -6.04 16.52
C LEU A 311 -4.75 -4.92 15.85
N ALA A 312 -4.12 -4.07 15.04
CA ALA A 312 -4.82 -2.99 14.34
C ALA A 312 -5.95 -3.49 13.41
N GLY A 313 -5.79 -4.69 12.83
CA GLY A 313 -6.76 -5.29 11.92
C GLY A 313 -7.69 -6.34 12.55
N TYR A 314 -7.61 -6.55 13.87
CA TYR A 314 -8.16 -7.73 14.54
C TYR A 314 -9.66 -7.96 14.31
N GLU A 315 -10.48 -6.92 14.53
CA GLU A 315 -11.94 -7.01 14.44
C GLU A 315 -12.46 -6.76 13.02
N LYS A 316 -12.20 -5.55 12.47
CA LYS A 316 -12.83 -5.07 11.23
C LYS A 316 -11.94 -5.16 9.99
N GLY A 317 -10.67 -5.49 10.21
CA GLY A 317 -9.61 -5.38 9.22
C GLY A 317 -9.26 -6.72 8.59
N THR A 318 -7.97 -6.90 8.35
CA THR A 318 -7.41 -8.17 7.88
C THR A 318 -6.05 -8.45 8.54
N PRO A 319 -5.78 -9.71 8.93
CA PRO A 319 -4.44 -10.13 9.37
C PRO A 319 -3.46 -10.31 8.19
N GLY A 320 -3.94 -10.30 6.94
CA GLY A 320 -3.12 -10.49 5.76
C GLY A 320 -3.85 -11.02 4.53
N ILE A 321 -3.06 -11.15 3.46
CA ILE A 321 -3.48 -11.70 2.18
C ILE A 321 -2.80 -13.05 1.98
N MET A 322 -3.59 -14.11 1.88
CA MET A 322 -3.13 -15.44 1.46
C MET A 322 -3.40 -15.61 -0.03
N MET A 323 -2.33 -15.72 -0.82
CA MET A 323 -2.38 -15.89 -2.27
C MET A 323 -2.02 -17.33 -2.66
N ILE A 324 -2.79 -17.88 -3.59
CA ILE A 324 -2.56 -19.21 -4.16
C ILE A 324 -2.60 -19.14 -5.69
N PRO A 325 -1.80 -19.95 -6.40
CA PRO A 325 -1.82 -19.98 -7.86
C PRO A 325 -3.11 -20.65 -8.38
N PRO A 326 -3.55 -20.30 -9.60
CA PRO A 326 -4.82 -20.78 -10.17
C PRO A 326 -4.90 -22.31 -10.24
N VAL A 327 -3.81 -22.99 -10.61
CA VAL A 327 -3.75 -24.46 -10.66
C VAL A 327 -4.12 -25.10 -9.31
N VAL A 328 -3.74 -24.48 -8.19
CA VAL A 328 -4.07 -25.00 -6.86
C VAL A 328 -5.53 -24.72 -6.51
N ALA A 329 -6.04 -23.54 -6.87
CA ALA A 329 -7.45 -23.21 -6.68
C ALA A 329 -8.36 -24.20 -7.42
N GLN A 330 -7.99 -24.56 -8.67
CA GLN A 330 -8.73 -25.55 -9.47
C GLN A 330 -8.72 -26.94 -8.81
N THR A 331 -7.55 -27.41 -8.33
CA THR A 331 -7.47 -28.68 -7.59
C THR A 331 -8.31 -28.64 -6.31
N MET A 332 -8.26 -27.53 -5.55
CA MET A 332 -9.06 -27.35 -4.34
C MET A 332 -10.57 -27.45 -4.64
N ALA A 333 -11.04 -26.72 -5.65
CA ALA A 333 -12.44 -26.75 -6.04
C ALA A 333 -12.89 -28.13 -6.55
N GLY A 334 -12.04 -28.83 -7.31
CA GLY A 334 -12.30 -30.21 -7.74
C GLY A 334 -12.46 -31.21 -6.59
N LEU A 335 -11.87 -30.91 -5.43
CA LEU A 335 -12.00 -31.67 -4.19
C LEU A 335 -13.12 -31.15 -3.27
N GLY A 336 -13.93 -30.19 -3.74
CA GLY A 336 -15.07 -29.64 -3.01
C GLY A 336 -14.74 -28.48 -2.05
N TRP A 337 -13.52 -27.95 -2.06
CA TRP A 337 -13.19 -26.76 -1.26
C TRP A 337 -13.82 -25.49 -1.85
N THR A 338 -14.38 -24.68 -0.97
CA THR A 338 -14.92 -23.35 -1.29
C THR A 338 -14.03 -22.28 -0.67
N LYS A 339 -14.03 -21.03 -1.19
CA LYS A 339 -13.30 -19.93 -0.53
C LYS A 339 -13.69 -19.78 0.96
N PRO A 340 -14.97 -19.87 1.38
CA PRO A 340 -15.34 -19.89 2.78
C PRO A 340 -14.72 -21.06 3.57
N SER A 341 -14.77 -22.30 3.06
CA SER A 341 -14.22 -23.45 3.81
C SER A 341 -12.70 -23.40 3.93
N VAL A 342 -12.00 -22.83 2.94
CA VAL A 342 -10.54 -22.58 3.02
C VAL A 342 -10.24 -21.52 4.08
N ARG A 343 -10.98 -20.41 4.11
CA ARG A 343 -10.81 -19.37 5.12
C ARG A 343 -11.09 -19.89 6.53
N GLU A 344 -12.15 -20.68 6.70
CA GLU A 344 -12.49 -21.35 7.96
C GLU A 344 -11.35 -22.25 8.42
N PHE A 345 -10.82 -23.09 7.52
CA PHE A 345 -9.71 -23.97 7.83
C PHE A 345 -8.48 -23.18 8.28
N LEU A 346 -8.08 -22.16 7.51
CA LEU A 346 -6.91 -21.33 7.83
C LEU A 346 -7.10 -20.62 9.16
N TRP A 347 -8.30 -20.08 9.43
CA TRP A 347 -8.61 -19.37 10.67
C TRP A 347 -8.53 -20.29 11.89
N GLU A 348 -9.13 -21.49 11.82
CA GLU A 348 -9.10 -22.48 12.90
C GLU A 348 -7.66 -22.96 13.18
N HIS A 349 -6.89 -23.27 12.14
CA HIS A 349 -5.57 -23.89 12.29
C HIS A 349 -4.41 -22.89 12.46
N SER A 350 -4.66 -21.58 12.28
CA SER A 350 -3.67 -20.53 12.54
C SER A 350 -3.79 -19.90 13.93
N ARG A 351 -4.70 -20.40 14.78
CA ARG A 351 -4.80 -19.93 16.17
C ARG A 351 -3.54 -20.25 16.98
N ILE A 352 -3.18 -19.34 17.86
CA ILE A 352 -1.91 -19.34 18.60
C ILE A 352 -2.18 -19.72 20.05
N PRO A 353 -1.59 -20.79 20.60
CA PRO A 353 -1.74 -21.13 22.01
C PRO A 353 -1.37 -19.95 22.91
N LEU A 354 -2.15 -19.72 23.97
CA LEU A 354 -1.97 -18.57 24.85
C LEU A 354 -0.59 -18.57 25.54
N GLU A 355 0.00 -19.74 25.78
CA GLU A 355 1.39 -19.88 26.25
C GLU A 355 2.39 -19.20 25.31
N GLN A 356 2.23 -19.38 23.99
CA GLN A 356 3.12 -18.76 23.00
C GLN A 356 2.88 -17.25 22.90
N MET A 357 1.63 -16.81 23.05
CA MET A 357 1.27 -15.40 23.12
C MET A 357 1.91 -14.73 24.35
N ARG A 358 1.82 -15.35 25.53
CA ARG A 358 2.49 -14.89 26.77
C ARG A 358 4.00 -14.82 26.59
N ARG A 359 4.62 -15.86 26.01
CA ARG A 359 6.06 -15.89 25.71
C ARG A 359 6.49 -14.74 24.79
N ALA A 360 5.64 -14.34 23.85
CA ALA A 360 5.90 -13.23 22.93
C ALA A 360 5.57 -11.84 23.52
N GLY A 361 5.10 -11.76 24.78
CA GLY A 361 4.73 -10.49 25.42
C GLY A 361 3.39 -9.92 24.93
N ALA A 362 2.54 -10.74 24.31
CA ALA A 362 1.25 -10.32 23.77
C ALA A 362 0.27 -9.69 24.77
N PRO A 363 0.13 -10.21 26.01
CA PRO A 363 -0.86 -9.69 26.96
C PRO A 363 -0.79 -8.17 27.15
N ALA A 364 0.42 -7.63 27.32
CA ALA A 364 0.60 -6.19 27.54
C ALA A 364 0.13 -5.34 26.35
N TRP A 365 0.30 -5.82 25.11
CA TRP A 365 -0.20 -5.14 23.92
C TRP A 365 -1.72 -5.24 23.78
N ILE A 366 -2.27 -6.41 24.10
CA ILE A 366 -3.73 -6.65 24.03
C ILE A 366 -4.46 -5.82 25.09
N GLU A 367 -3.96 -5.77 26.33
CA GLU A 367 -4.58 -5.07 27.46
C GLU A 367 -4.71 -3.56 27.25
N ILE A 368 -3.73 -2.94 26.57
CA ILE A 368 -3.72 -1.49 26.29
C ILE A 368 -4.42 -1.13 24.98
N ASP A 369 -4.90 -2.11 24.21
CA ASP A 369 -5.51 -1.85 22.90
C ASP A 369 -6.79 -1.02 23.06
N ALA A 370 -6.96 -0.02 22.19
CA ALA A 370 -8.11 0.87 22.24
C ALA A 370 -9.43 0.13 21.95
N ASN A 371 -9.38 -0.98 21.19
CA ASN A 371 -10.55 -1.76 20.83
C ASN A 371 -10.94 -2.73 21.97
N PRO A 372 -12.16 -2.61 22.54
CA PRO A 372 -12.64 -3.55 23.57
C PRO A 372 -12.73 -5.00 23.08
N VAL A 373 -13.01 -5.26 21.80
CA VAL A 373 -13.06 -6.61 21.23
C VAL A 373 -11.66 -7.24 21.22
N THR A 374 -10.64 -6.46 20.86
CA THR A 374 -9.24 -6.89 20.95
C THR A 374 -8.87 -7.19 22.40
N ARG A 375 -9.17 -6.31 23.35
CA ARG A 375 -8.90 -6.54 24.78
C ARG A 375 -9.55 -7.82 25.32
N ALA A 376 -10.82 -8.06 24.99
CA ALA A 376 -11.54 -9.26 25.40
C ALA A 376 -10.96 -10.55 24.79
N SER A 377 -10.22 -10.47 23.69
CA SER A 377 -9.61 -11.64 23.06
C SER A 377 -8.53 -12.32 23.91
N ILE A 378 -8.00 -11.65 24.93
CA ILE A 378 -6.95 -12.20 25.81
C ILE A 378 -7.39 -13.48 26.52
N ASP A 379 -8.70 -13.67 26.71
CA ASP A 379 -9.29 -14.84 27.36
C ASP A 379 -9.50 -16.02 26.40
N LEU A 380 -9.17 -15.87 25.11
CA LEU A 380 -9.29 -16.93 24.10
C LEU A 380 -8.01 -17.78 24.06
N ASP A 381 -8.17 -19.10 24.17
CA ASP A 381 -7.09 -20.07 24.01
C ASP A 381 -7.57 -21.29 23.19
N PRO A 382 -7.00 -21.56 22.00
CA PRO A 382 -5.95 -20.79 21.34
C PRO A 382 -6.46 -19.44 20.80
N TRP A 383 -5.61 -18.41 20.81
CA TRP A 383 -5.92 -17.06 20.36
C TRP A 383 -6.02 -16.97 18.83
N PRO A 384 -7.15 -16.54 18.25
CA PRO A 384 -7.29 -16.41 16.80
C PRO A 384 -6.62 -15.14 16.29
N ILE A 385 -5.99 -15.16 15.11
CA ILE A 385 -5.27 -14.00 14.55
C ILE A 385 -6.18 -12.86 14.08
N CYS A 386 -7.48 -13.09 14.00
CA CYS A 386 -8.54 -12.12 13.69
C CYS A 386 -9.88 -12.67 14.20
N THR A 387 -10.91 -11.83 14.28
CA THR A 387 -12.19 -12.25 14.89
C THR A 387 -13.00 -13.25 14.07
N LYS A 388 -12.90 -13.23 12.73
CA LYS A 388 -13.67 -14.09 11.84
C LYS A 388 -12.81 -14.61 10.68
N PRO A 389 -13.09 -15.81 10.15
CA PRO A 389 -12.47 -16.30 8.92
C PRO A 389 -12.54 -15.30 7.76
N ASP A 390 -13.65 -14.55 7.68
CA ASP A 390 -13.88 -13.56 6.64
C ASP A 390 -12.92 -12.38 6.64
N ASN A 391 -12.22 -12.14 7.76
CA ASN A 391 -11.18 -11.12 7.81
C ASN A 391 -9.98 -11.49 6.91
N ILE A 392 -9.66 -12.78 6.74
CA ILE A 392 -8.56 -13.25 5.89
C ILE A 392 -8.87 -12.91 4.43
N VAL A 393 -7.98 -12.15 3.79
CA VAL A 393 -8.08 -11.90 2.35
C VAL A 393 -7.47 -13.09 1.62
N PHE A 394 -8.29 -13.87 0.92
CA PHE A 394 -7.85 -15.06 0.19
C PHE A 394 -7.99 -14.83 -1.31
N LEU A 395 -6.87 -14.88 -2.04
CA LEU A 395 -6.78 -14.50 -3.46
C LEU A 395 -6.22 -15.62 -4.32
N VAL A 396 -6.68 -15.67 -5.56
CA VAL A 396 -6.02 -16.44 -6.62
C VAL A 396 -5.16 -15.49 -7.43
N ALA A 397 -3.86 -15.73 -7.42
CA ALA A 397 -2.85 -14.96 -8.16
C ALA A 397 -1.52 -15.72 -8.11
N GLY A 398 -0.63 -15.40 -9.04
CA GLY A 398 0.64 -16.10 -9.22
C GLY A 398 0.61 -17.03 -10.42
N GLY A 399 1.80 -17.45 -10.86
CA GLY A 399 1.96 -18.26 -12.07
C GLY A 399 1.34 -19.65 -11.97
N SER A 400 1.22 -20.33 -13.10
CA SER A 400 0.56 -21.64 -13.25
C SER A 400 1.39 -22.83 -12.70
N HIS A 401 2.08 -22.65 -11.57
CA HIS A 401 2.86 -23.69 -10.92
C HIS A 401 2.41 -23.90 -9.46
N PRO A 402 2.08 -25.13 -9.04
CA PRO A 402 1.37 -25.36 -7.78
C PRO A 402 2.25 -25.38 -6.52
N THR A 403 3.57 -25.20 -6.64
CA THR A 403 4.49 -25.44 -5.51
C THR A 403 4.44 -24.37 -4.42
N HIS A 404 4.11 -23.13 -4.78
CA HIS A 404 4.25 -22.00 -3.87
C HIS A 404 2.93 -21.31 -3.60
N SER A 405 2.81 -20.75 -2.40
CA SER A 405 1.78 -19.78 -1.99
C SER A 405 2.49 -18.57 -1.40
N GLN A 406 1.77 -17.48 -1.19
CA GLN A 406 2.34 -16.27 -0.60
C GLN A 406 1.45 -15.75 0.51
N TRP A 407 2.07 -15.45 1.66
CA TRP A 407 1.40 -14.78 2.77
C TRP A 407 1.93 -13.36 2.88
N LEU A 408 1.09 -12.38 2.58
CA LEU A 408 1.37 -10.97 2.83
C LEU A 408 0.74 -10.65 4.18
N GLN A 409 1.53 -10.79 5.24
CA GLN A 409 1.07 -10.42 6.58
C GLN A 409 0.69 -8.95 6.59
N ALA A 410 -0.46 -8.62 7.20
CA ALA A 410 -1.00 -7.27 7.22
C ALA A 410 -1.40 -6.81 8.62
N HIS A 411 -1.47 -5.50 8.75
CA HIS A 411 -1.93 -4.79 9.94
C HIS A 411 -3.02 -3.78 9.56
N SER A 412 -3.82 -4.15 8.55
CA SER A 412 -4.75 -3.23 7.92
C SER A 412 -6.02 -3.16 8.75
N PRO A 413 -6.39 -1.98 9.29
CA PRO A 413 -7.63 -1.79 10.05
C PRO A 413 -8.89 -2.06 9.23
N ARG A 414 -8.75 -1.93 7.91
CA ARG A 414 -9.79 -2.15 6.91
C ARG A 414 -9.19 -2.74 5.63
N VAL A 415 -10.02 -3.39 4.84
CA VAL A 415 -9.76 -3.65 3.42
C VAL A 415 -10.63 -2.67 2.67
N THR A 416 -10.04 -1.59 2.15
CA THR A 416 -10.80 -0.46 1.61
C THR A 416 -11.03 -0.65 0.12
N GLY A 417 -12.29 -0.82 -0.29
CA GLY A 417 -12.69 -0.96 -1.69
C GLY A 417 -12.98 0.38 -2.36
N ARG A 418 -12.57 0.55 -3.62
CA ARG A 418 -12.98 1.66 -4.50
C ARG A 418 -13.24 1.18 -5.91
N MET A 419 -14.27 1.72 -6.54
CA MET A 419 -14.50 1.56 -7.97
C MET A 419 -13.52 2.46 -8.74
N ILE A 420 -13.03 1.96 -9.87
CA ILE A 420 -12.20 2.75 -10.78
C ILE A 420 -13.12 3.42 -11.81
N THR A 421 -12.98 4.72 -11.99
CA THR A 421 -13.73 5.46 -13.02
C THR A 421 -12.82 5.75 -14.20
N LEU A 422 -13.23 5.32 -15.40
CA LEU A 422 -12.46 5.44 -16.63
C LEU A 422 -12.98 6.62 -17.48
N PRO A 423 -12.10 7.34 -18.19
CA PRO A 423 -12.52 8.34 -19.17
C PRO A 423 -13.16 7.69 -20.40
N GLU A 424 -14.05 8.42 -21.06
CA GLU A 424 -14.65 7.98 -22.33
C GLU A 424 -13.59 7.65 -23.40
N SER A 425 -12.42 8.29 -23.31
CA SER A 425 -11.29 8.06 -24.21
C SER A 425 -10.40 6.87 -23.81
N PHE A 426 -10.77 6.04 -22.82
CA PHE A 426 -9.89 5.01 -22.29
C PHE A 426 -9.41 4.03 -23.36
N ASP A 427 -10.30 3.51 -24.21
CA ASP A 427 -9.95 2.62 -25.33
C ASP A 427 -8.94 3.24 -26.32
N ARG A 428 -8.92 4.57 -26.44
CA ARG A 428 -7.90 5.27 -27.24
C ARG A 428 -6.55 5.36 -26.53
N LEU A 429 -6.54 5.62 -25.22
CA LEU A 429 -5.30 5.59 -24.42
C LEU A 429 -4.66 4.22 -24.48
N LEU A 430 -5.54 3.24 -24.44
CA LEU A 430 -5.25 1.85 -24.60
C LEU A 430 -4.54 1.61 -25.97
N ALA A 431 -5.18 1.92 -27.09
CA ALA A 431 -4.56 1.77 -28.42
C ALA A 431 -3.24 2.56 -28.59
N ASP A 432 -3.14 3.75 -27.96
CA ASP A 432 -1.91 4.54 -27.91
C ASP A 432 -0.78 3.79 -27.16
N ALA A 433 -1.11 3.10 -26.07
CA ALA A 433 -0.15 2.32 -25.28
C ALA A 433 0.43 1.14 -26.05
N ASP A 434 -0.41 0.40 -26.78
CA ASP A 434 0.04 -0.71 -27.63
C ASP A 434 0.99 -0.25 -28.74
N ARG A 435 0.66 0.87 -29.39
CA ARG A 435 1.54 1.47 -30.39
C ARG A 435 2.89 1.87 -29.80
N ASP A 436 2.91 2.44 -28.60
CA ASP A 436 4.12 3.02 -28.00
C ASP A 436 5.04 1.95 -27.37
N LEU A 437 4.46 0.93 -26.72
CA LEU A 437 5.21 -0.13 -26.03
C LEU A 437 5.55 -1.32 -26.94
N GLY A 438 4.80 -1.49 -28.03
CA GLY A 438 4.76 -2.72 -28.79
C GLY A 438 3.90 -3.79 -28.10
N CYS A 439 3.41 -4.73 -28.90
CA CYS A 439 2.67 -5.87 -28.38
C CYS A 439 3.62 -6.81 -27.61
N GLY A 440 3.17 -7.31 -26.46
CA GLY A 440 3.80 -8.48 -25.86
C GLY A 440 3.55 -9.72 -26.73
N ASP A 441 4.42 -10.72 -26.63
CA ASP A 441 4.28 -11.94 -27.43
C ASP A 441 2.95 -12.66 -27.10
N ASP A 442 2.17 -12.86 -28.17
CA ASP A 442 0.98 -13.69 -28.37
C ASP A 442 -0.43 -13.11 -28.28
N VAL A 443 -0.70 -11.87 -27.86
CA VAL A 443 -1.92 -11.14 -28.27
C VAL A 443 -1.66 -9.63 -28.13
N CYS A 444 -1.69 -8.87 -29.22
CA CYS A 444 -1.94 -7.42 -29.12
C CYS A 444 -3.34 -7.25 -28.54
N LEU A 445 -3.43 -6.93 -27.25
CA LEU A 445 -4.56 -6.25 -26.65
C LEU A 445 -4.03 -5.53 -25.42
N VAL A 446 -3.56 -4.33 -25.67
CA VAL A 446 -4.42 -3.30 -25.16
C VAL A 446 -5.72 -3.21 -25.97
#